data_AF-A0A927T4U1-F1
#
_entry.id   AF-A0A927T4U1-F1
#
_cell.length_a   1.000
_cell.length_b   1.000
_cell.length_c   1.000
_cell.angle_alpha   90.00
_cell.angle_beta   90.00
_cell.angle_gamma   90.00
#
_symmetry.space_group_name_H-M   'P 1'
#
loop_
_entity.id
_entity.type
_entity.pdbx_description
1 polymer ?
#
loop_
_entity_poly.entity_id
_entity_poly.type
_entity_poly.pdbx_seq_one_letter_code
_entity_poly.pdbx_strand_id
1 'polypeptide(L)'
;MKKERKIIDNKNGTTTVVETVETTPEDGFVHGSVIRPTKMQHYGKDSTMYHKGYSKTFTYTTDDPRITRPVAYTLCGIFIIIGIIMLLFRSWFFGIIFTATGIFALLNAKKDIDKKAEELKQKGYDVTVDSIEEKEQLKKEVKDTIGAGFKDATSSVFTNESYNWFMKYFKTIYGIILVVVPVLLGIIINIYLGLFIFILLLLIGMLYYYIISKIFKKFRRK
;
A
#
# COMPACT_ATOMS: atom_id res chain seq x y z
N MET A 1 22.25 -10.90 -6.04
CA MET A 1 21.00 -10.13 -6.05
C MET A 1 20.56 -10.04 -7.49
N LYS A 2 19.32 -10.44 -7.82
CA LYS A 2 18.80 -10.36 -9.19
C LYS A 2 17.72 -9.28 -9.26
N LYS A 3 17.95 -8.25 -10.10
CA LYS A 3 16.98 -7.19 -10.37
C LYS A 3 16.43 -7.38 -11.78
N GLU A 4 15.12 -7.47 -11.91
CA GLU A 4 14.41 -7.49 -13.19
C GLU A 4 13.51 -6.26 -13.27
N ARG A 5 13.77 -5.41 -14.27
CA ARG A 5 12.98 -4.21 -14.52
C ARG A 5 12.33 -4.32 -15.89
N LYS A 6 11.00 -4.32 -15.92
CA LYS A 6 10.20 -4.30 -17.14
C LYS A 6 9.52 -2.95 -17.29
N ILE A 7 9.76 -2.32 -18.43
CA ILE A 7 9.08 -1.09 -18.83
C ILE A 7 8.02 -1.49 -19.86
N ILE A 8 6.79 -1.08 -19.62
CA ILE A 8 5.63 -1.35 -20.48
C ILE A 8 5.17 0.00 -21.01
N ASP A 9 5.37 0.22 -22.30
CA ASP A 9 4.86 1.39 -22.99
C ASP A 9 3.42 1.11 -23.43
N ASN A 10 2.49 1.87 -22.85
CA ASN A 10 1.07 1.71 -23.12
C ASN A 10 0.72 2.45 -24.41
N LYS A 11 -0.33 1.99 -25.10
CA LYS A 11 -0.81 2.58 -26.37
C LYS A 11 -1.25 4.05 -26.25
N ASN A 12 -1.41 4.54 -25.02
CA ASN A 12 -1.82 5.89 -24.68
C ASN A 12 -0.65 6.83 -24.33
N GLY A 13 0.58 6.43 -24.63
CA GLY A 13 1.78 7.23 -24.36
C GLY A 13 2.19 7.29 -22.88
N THR A 14 1.57 6.50 -22.01
CA THR A 14 1.95 6.33 -20.60
C THR A 14 2.93 5.17 -20.44
N THR A 15 3.68 5.16 -19.35
CA THR A 15 4.66 4.13 -19.06
C THR A 15 4.34 3.46 -17.73
N THR A 16 4.29 2.15 -17.76
CA THR A 16 4.17 1.33 -16.55
C THR A 16 5.51 0.64 -16.29
N VAL A 17 6.05 0.84 -15.09
CA VAL A 17 7.30 0.21 -14.65
C VAL A 17 6.97 -0.85 -13.64
N VAL A 18 7.39 -2.07 -13.93
CA VAL A 18 7.33 -3.22 -13.04
C VAL A 18 8.75 -3.60 -12.66
N GLU A 19 9.08 -3.49 -11.38
CA GLU A 19 10.38 -3.88 -10.85
C GLU A 19 10.21 -5.05 -9.90
N THR A 20 10.97 -6.11 -10.15
CA THR A 20 11.04 -7.31 -9.33
C THR A 20 12.47 -7.49 -8.86
N VAL A 21 12.65 -7.56 -7.54
CA VAL A 21 13.95 -7.77 -6.92
C VAL A 21 13.92 -9.07 -6.15
N GLU A 22 14.79 -10.00 -6.53
CA GLU A 22 14.99 -11.28 -5.85
C GLU A 22 16.33 -11.24 -5.10
N THR A 23 16.28 -11.54 -3.81
CA THR A 23 17.45 -11.66 -2.94
C THR A 23 17.53 -13.06 -2.36
N THR A 24 18.72 -13.67 -2.44
CA THR A 24 19.04 -14.94 -1.78
C THR A 24 19.74 -14.69 -0.45
N PRO A 25 19.85 -15.71 0.44
CA PRO A 25 20.65 -15.61 1.65
C PRO A 25 22.13 -15.28 1.39
N GLU A 26 22.68 -15.67 0.24
CA GLU A 26 24.06 -15.42 -0.17
C GLU A 26 24.29 -13.95 -0.58
N ASP A 27 23.22 -13.23 -0.93
CA ASP A 27 23.27 -11.83 -1.35
C ASP A 27 23.40 -10.82 -0.18
N GLY A 28 23.46 -11.31 1.07
CA GLY A 28 23.32 -10.47 2.27
C GLY A 28 24.10 -10.91 3.52
N PHE A 29 25.27 -11.55 3.39
CA PHE A 29 26.14 -11.79 4.55
C PHE A 29 27.05 -10.59 4.85
N VAL A 30 26.79 -9.90 5.95
CA VAL A 30 27.86 -9.36 6.81
C VAL A 30 27.78 -10.13 8.13
N HIS A 31 28.86 -10.81 8.50
CA HIS A 31 28.93 -11.76 9.62
C HIS A 31 28.83 -11.16 11.04
N GLY A 32 28.34 -9.92 11.20
CA GLY A 32 28.35 -9.19 12.47
C GLY A 32 27.02 -9.23 13.24
N SER A 33 27.08 -9.40 14.55
CA SER A 33 25.94 -9.50 15.49
C SER A 33 25.28 -8.16 15.87
N VAL A 34 25.61 -7.03 15.22
CA VAL A 34 25.10 -5.70 15.60
C VAL A 34 24.68 -4.90 14.37
N ILE A 35 23.38 -4.63 14.26
CA ILE A 35 22.80 -3.67 13.32
C ILE A 35 22.86 -2.29 13.98
N ARG A 36 23.87 -1.48 13.66
CA ARG A 36 23.78 -0.02 13.80
C ARG A 36 24.31 0.64 12.52
N PRO A 37 23.63 1.69 12.01
CA PRO A 37 24.07 2.40 10.83
C PRO A 37 25.21 3.35 11.22
N THR A 38 26.42 3.10 10.75
CA THR A 38 27.51 4.08 10.83
C THR A 38 27.30 5.13 9.74
N LYS A 39 26.69 6.24 10.17
CA LYS A 39 26.48 7.53 9.46
C LYS A 39 25.24 7.61 8.56
N MET A 40 24.24 8.32 9.08
CA MET A 40 23.14 8.92 8.33
C MET A 40 23.68 9.96 7.35
N GLN A 41 23.93 9.60 6.09
CA GLN A 41 24.03 10.61 5.02
C GLN A 41 23.35 10.10 3.75
N HIS A 42 22.34 10.89 3.34
CA HIS A 42 21.63 10.91 2.07
C HIS A 42 20.57 9.83 1.83
N TYR A 43 19.31 10.27 1.99
CA TYR A 43 18.12 9.73 1.35
C TYR A 43 18.33 9.72 -0.18
N GLY A 44 18.83 8.60 -0.68
CA GLY A 44 19.05 8.35 -2.11
C GLY A 44 18.96 6.85 -2.37
N LYS A 45 17.77 6.41 -2.79
CA LYS A 45 17.41 5.17 -3.50
C LYS A 45 17.90 3.78 -3.06
N ASP A 46 18.87 3.62 -2.17
CA ASP A 46 19.44 2.31 -1.81
C ASP A 46 19.57 2.08 -0.29
N SER A 47 18.53 2.44 0.48
CA SER A 47 18.40 1.96 1.86
C SER A 47 17.88 0.52 1.87
N THR A 48 18.68 -0.43 1.39
CA THR A 48 18.36 -1.86 1.50
C THR A 48 18.63 -2.31 2.93
N MET A 49 17.57 -2.42 3.73
CA MET A 49 17.61 -3.18 4.97
C MET A 49 17.79 -4.65 4.59
N TYR A 50 18.98 -5.20 4.81
CA TYR A 50 19.27 -6.60 4.54
C TYR A 50 18.46 -7.48 5.51
N HIS A 51 17.52 -8.24 4.96
CA HIS A 51 16.81 -9.28 5.69
C HIS A 51 17.42 -10.64 5.37
N LYS A 52 17.68 -11.44 6.40
CA LYS A 52 18.19 -12.81 6.26
C LYS A 52 17.08 -13.68 5.65
N GLY A 53 17.28 -14.21 4.44
CA GLY A 53 16.35 -15.15 3.80
C GLY A 53 16.10 -14.88 2.32
N TYR A 54 15.31 -15.75 1.68
CA TYR A 54 14.80 -15.49 0.33
C TYR A 54 13.72 -14.41 0.41
N SER A 55 13.89 -13.32 -0.35
CA SER A 55 12.88 -12.26 -0.45
C SER A 55 12.68 -11.86 -1.91
N LYS A 56 11.42 -11.60 -2.25
CA LYS A 56 11.03 -11.10 -3.57
C LYS A 56 10.18 -9.85 -3.37
N THR A 57 10.70 -8.71 -3.81
CA THR A 57 10.00 -7.42 -3.73
C THR A 57 9.41 -7.09 -5.09
N PHE A 58 8.15 -6.67 -5.11
CA PHE A 58 7.43 -6.27 -6.32
C PHE A 58 6.98 -4.82 -6.22
N THR A 59 7.38 -4.00 -7.19
CA THR A 59 6.99 -2.59 -7.29
C THR A 59 6.29 -2.34 -8.61
N TYR A 60 5.11 -1.70 -8.53
CA TYR A 60 4.31 -1.30 -9.68
C TYR A 60 4.12 0.22 -9.66
N THR A 61 4.60 0.90 -10.70
CA THR A 61 4.46 2.35 -10.86
C THR A 61 3.89 2.66 -12.24
N THR A 62 2.87 3.50 -12.32
CA THR A 62 2.27 3.94 -13.58
C THR A 62 2.00 5.45 -13.51
N ASP A 63 2.20 6.14 -14.63
CA ASP A 63 1.88 7.56 -14.79
C ASP A 63 0.56 7.80 -15.52
N ASP A 64 -0.23 6.75 -15.75
CA ASP A 64 -1.51 6.84 -16.44
C ASP A 64 -2.56 7.62 -15.63
N PRO A 65 -3.06 8.78 -16.13
CA PRO A 65 -4.10 9.57 -15.45
C PRO A 65 -5.40 8.80 -15.21
N ARG A 66 -5.72 7.80 -16.03
CA ARG A 66 -6.95 6.98 -15.90
C ARG A 66 -6.90 6.08 -14.68
N ILE A 67 -5.71 5.68 -14.25
CA ILE A 67 -5.48 4.82 -13.08
C ILE A 67 -5.15 5.67 -11.85
N THR A 68 -4.25 6.64 -11.99
CA THR A 68 -3.75 7.46 -10.87
C THR A 68 -4.83 8.37 -10.30
N ARG A 69 -5.70 8.95 -11.13
CA ARG A 69 -6.79 9.84 -10.70
C ARG A 69 -7.78 9.16 -9.73
N PRO A 70 -8.44 8.04 -10.08
CA PRO A 70 -9.37 7.40 -9.17
C PRO A 70 -8.69 6.87 -7.90
N VAL A 71 -7.44 6.38 -7.99
CA VAL A 71 -6.70 5.89 -6.81
C VAL A 71 -6.38 7.03 -5.85
N ALA A 72 -5.76 8.11 -6.33
CA ALA A 72 -5.39 9.25 -5.52
C ALA A 72 -6.62 9.91 -4.90
N TYR A 73 -7.69 10.10 -5.66
CA TYR A 73 -8.90 10.76 -5.18
C TYR A 73 -9.65 9.90 -4.15
N THR A 74 -9.68 8.58 -4.34
CA THR A 74 -10.26 7.66 -3.36
C THR A 74 -9.48 7.73 -2.04
N LEU A 75 -8.15 7.70 -2.09
CA LEU A 75 -7.30 7.80 -0.90
C LEU A 75 -7.49 9.14 -0.18
N CYS A 76 -7.44 10.26 -0.91
CA CYS A 76 -7.67 11.59 -0.33
C CYS A 76 -9.07 11.72 0.25
N GLY A 77 -10.09 11.18 -0.44
CA GLY A 77 -11.48 11.17 0.02
C GLY A 77 -11.66 10.44 1.35
N ILE A 78 -10.97 9.32 1.55
CA ILE A 78 -10.98 8.59 2.83
C ILE A 78 -10.47 9.49 3.98
N PHE A 79 -9.35 10.20 3.77
CA PHE A 79 -8.81 11.13 4.78
C PHE A 79 -9.77 12.28 5.11
N ILE A 80 -10.42 12.85 4.09
CA ILE A 80 -11.40 13.92 4.26
C ILE A 80 -12.62 13.41 5.04
N ILE A 81 -13.18 12.25 4.67
CA ILE A 81 -14.34 11.66 5.35
C ILE A 81 -14.01 11.37 6.81
N ILE A 82 -12.85 10.78 7.08
CA ILE A 82 -12.38 10.53 8.45
C ILE A 82 -12.25 11.85 9.22
N GLY A 83 -11.62 12.86 8.63
CA GLY A 83 -11.48 14.18 9.23
C GLY A 83 -12.83 14.81 9.60
N ILE A 84 -13.80 14.77 8.69
CA ILE A 84 -15.17 15.27 8.95
C ILE A 84 -15.85 14.49 10.07
N ILE A 85 -15.75 13.16 10.09
CA ILE A 85 -16.32 12.35 11.19
C ILE A 85 -15.69 12.76 12.53
N MET A 86 -14.37 12.98 12.57
CA MET A 86 -13.68 13.41 13.79
C MET A 86 -14.07 14.83 14.23
N LEU A 87 -14.39 15.72 13.29
CA LEU A 87 -14.97 17.04 13.60
C LEU A 87 -16.34 16.92 14.27
N LEU A 88 -17.13 15.90 13.94
CA LEU A 88 -18.44 15.68 14.58
C LEU A 88 -18.31 15.17 16.03
N PHE A 89 -17.21 14.49 16.39
CA PHE A 89 -17.04 13.83 17.68
C PHE A 89 -15.99 14.48 18.61
N ARG A 90 -16.16 15.75 19.01
CA ARG A 90 -15.37 16.50 20.02
C ARG A 90 -13.82 16.42 19.88
N SER A 91 -13.30 15.80 18.83
CA SER A 91 -11.89 15.65 18.46
C SER A 91 -11.56 16.65 17.35
N TRP A 92 -12.03 17.89 17.52
CA TRP A 92 -12.00 18.94 16.50
C TRP A 92 -10.60 19.23 15.98
N PHE A 93 -9.59 19.25 16.87
CA PHE A 93 -8.20 19.48 16.47
C PHE A 93 -7.71 18.44 15.44
N PHE A 94 -7.93 17.15 15.69
CA PHE A 94 -7.53 16.10 14.77
C PHE A 94 -8.40 16.08 13.51
N GLY A 95 -9.70 16.36 13.64
CA GLY A 95 -10.60 16.48 12.49
C GLY A 95 -10.15 17.58 11.51
N ILE A 96 -9.73 18.74 12.01
CA ILE A 96 -9.18 19.82 11.18
C ILE A 96 -7.92 19.36 10.45
N ILE A 97 -6.97 18.75 11.16
CA ILE A 97 -5.70 18.28 10.58
C ILE A 97 -5.96 17.26 9.46
N PHE A 98 -6.73 16.19 9.73
CA PHE A 98 -7.01 15.15 8.74
C PHE A 98 -7.73 15.70 7.50
N THR A 99 -8.69 16.60 7.71
CA THR A 99 -9.42 17.25 6.61
C THR A 99 -8.49 18.13 5.78
N ALA A 100 -7.67 18.98 6.43
CA ALA A 100 -6.73 19.87 5.76
C ALA A 100 -5.66 19.10 4.98
N THR A 101 -5.08 18.05 5.56
CA THR A 101 -4.12 17.18 4.88
C THR A 101 -4.75 16.48 3.68
N GLY A 102 -5.99 15.98 3.82
CA GLY A 102 -6.72 15.36 2.71
C GLY A 102 -6.98 16.33 1.54
N ILE A 103 -7.39 17.56 1.84
CA ILE A 103 -7.61 18.61 0.83
C ILE A 103 -6.29 19.00 0.16
N PHE A 104 -5.22 19.26 0.93
CA PHE A 104 -3.93 19.66 0.38
C PHE A 104 -3.33 18.57 -0.50
N ALA A 105 -3.39 17.30 -0.06
CA ALA A 105 -2.97 16.16 -0.86
C ALA A 105 -3.79 16.04 -2.15
N LEU A 106 -5.11 16.26 -2.09
CA LEU A 106 -5.98 16.23 -3.27
C LEU A 106 -5.61 17.32 -4.28
N LEU A 107 -5.33 18.55 -3.83
CA LEU A 107 -4.92 19.65 -4.69
C LEU A 107 -3.58 19.38 -5.39
N ASN A 108 -2.60 18.87 -4.66
CA ASN A 108 -1.30 18.50 -5.23
C ASN A 108 -1.43 17.35 -6.22
N ALA A 109 -2.13 16.27 -5.84
CA ALA A 109 -2.37 15.14 -6.72
C ALA A 109 -3.13 15.56 -7.98
N LYS A 110 -4.15 16.42 -7.85
CA LYS A 110 -4.89 16.97 -9.00
C LYS A 110 -3.95 17.74 -9.93
N LYS A 111 -3.11 18.63 -9.39
CA LYS A 111 -2.17 19.43 -10.18
C LYS A 111 -1.21 18.56 -10.98
N ASP A 112 -0.61 17.55 -10.34
CA ASP A 112 0.37 16.68 -10.98
C ASP A 112 -0.27 15.78 -12.05
N ILE A 113 -1.45 15.20 -11.75
CA ILE A 113 -2.20 14.34 -12.67
C ILE A 113 -2.73 15.14 -13.86
N ASP A 114 -3.29 16.32 -13.63
CA ASP A 114 -3.85 17.15 -14.71
C ASP A 114 -2.74 17.70 -15.61
N LYS A 115 -1.58 18.08 -15.07
CA LYS A 115 -0.39 18.43 -15.88
C LYS A 115 0.01 17.28 -16.79
N LYS A 116 0.08 16.06 -16.25
CA LYS A 116 0.43 14.88 -17.06
C LYS A 116 -0.64 14.55 -18.11
N ALA A 117 -1.92 14.73 -17.76
CA ALA A 117 -3.03 14.55 -18.69
C ALA A 117 -2.99 15.56 -19.84
N GLU A 118 -2.66 16.83 -19.57
CA GLU A 118 -2.48 17.86 -20.60
C GLU A 118 -1.31 17.54 -21.54
N GLU A 119 -0.16 17.11 -21.01
CA GLU A 119 1.00 16.68 -21.81
C GLU A 119 0.65 15.54 -22.77
N LEU A 120 -0.20 14.59 -22.33
CA LEU A 120 -0.66 13.47 -23.13
C LEU A 120 -1.70 13.91 -24.18
N LYS A 121 -2.64 14.78 -23.83
CA LYS A 121 -3.62 15.37 -24.76
C LYS A 121 -2.93 16.16 -25.88
N GLN A 122 -1.91 16.94 -25.56
CA GLN A 122 -1.13 17.69 -26.55
C GLN A 122 -0.43 16.77 -27.56
N LYS A 123 -0.10 15.53 -27.16
CA LYS A 123 0.48 14.50 -28.03
C LYS A 123 -0.57 13.69 -28.79
N GLY A 124 -1.86 14.04 -28.67
CA GLY A 124 -2.97 13.36 -29.33
C GLY A 124 -3.45 12.09 -28.63
N TYR A 125 -3.03 11.84 -27.39
CA TYR A 125 -3.48 10.66 -26.64
C TYR A 125 -4.76 10.94 -25.85
N ASP A 126 -5.63 9.94 -25.84
CA ASP A 126 -6.81 9.94 -24.99
C ASP A 126 -6.45 9.59 -23.53
N VAL A 127 -6.98 10.38 -22.61
CA VAL A 127 -6.77 10.31 -21.16
C VAL A 127 -8.09 10.25 -20.38
N THR A 128 -9.23 10.17 -21.07
CA THR A 128 -10.54 9.91 -20.46
C THR A 128 -10.87 8.42 -20.55
N VAL A 129 -11.78 7.99 -19.68
CA VAL A 129 -12.32 6.63 -19.72
C VAL A 129 -13.76 6.79 -20.18
N ASP A 130 -14.00 6.51 -21.46
CA ASP A 130 -15.24 6.92 -22.12
C ASP A 130 -16.31 5.82 -22.07
N SER A 131 -15.92 4.59 -21.70
CA SER A 131 -16.84 3.46 -21.58
C SER A 131 -16.68 2.65 -20.28
N ILE A 132 -17.78 2.02 -19.86
CA ILE A 132 -17.78 1.08 -18.73
C ILE A 132 -16.88 -0.13 -19.05
N GLU A 133 -16.85 -0.58 -20.31
CA GLU A 133 -16.02 -1.71 -20.76
C GLU A 133 -14.52 -1.41 -20.64
N GLU A 134 -14.09 -0.21 -21.05
CA GLU A 134 -12.71 0.23 -20.91
C GLU A 134 -12.28 0.30 -19.44
N LYS A 135 -13.17 0.78 -18.56
CA LYS A 135 -12.96 0.80 -17.11
C LYS A 135 -12.77 -0.61 -16.55
N GLU A 136 -13.56 -1.57 -17.00
CA GLU A 136 -13.43 -2.97 -16.56
C GLU A 136 -12.15 -3.62 -17.06
N GLN A 137 -11.76 -3.36 -18.31
CA GLN A 137 -10.50 -3.85 -18.88
C GLN A 137 -9.29 -3.30 -18.13
N LEU A 138 -9.21 -1.99 -17.93
CA LEU A 138 -8.16 -1.33 -17.13
C LEU A 138 -8.08 -1.91 -15.73
N LYS A 139 -9.23 -2.07 -15.06
CA LYS A 139 -9.29 -2.65 -13.72
C LYS A 139 -8.79 -4.09 -13.70
N LYS A 140 -9.13 -4.89 -14.71
CA LYS A 140 -8.70 -6.29 -14.82
C LYS A 140 -7.20 -6.39 -15.06
N GLU A 141 -6.65 -5.60 -15.97
CA GLU A 141 -5.22 -5.58 -16.29
C GLU A 141 -4.36 -5.18 -15.08
N VAL A 142 -4.75 -4.10 -14.39
CA VAL A 142 -4.07 -3.66 -13.16
C VAL A 142 -4.16 -4.73 -12.08
N LYS A 143 -5.34 -5.33 -11.89
CA LYS A 143 -5.56 -6.37 -10.90
C LYS A 143 -4.76 -7.65 -11.20
N ASP A 144 -4.67 -8.06 -12.46
CA ASP A 144 -3.95 -9.26 -12.85
C ASP A 144 -2.45 -9.05 -12.70
N THR A 145 -1.94 -7.87 -13.09
CA THR A 145 -0.51 -7.52 -12.95
C THR A 145 -0.09 -7.42 -11.48
N ILE A 146 -0.80 -6.62 -10.68
CA ILE A 146 -0.49 -6.46 -9.25
C ILE A 146 -0.76 -7.77 -8.50
N GLY A 147 -1.85 -8.47 -8.83
CA GLY A 147 -2.24 -9.71 -8.18
C GLY A 147 -1.26 -10.85 -8.43
N ALA A 148 -0.73 -10.97 -9.66
CA ALA A 148 0.30 -11.95 -9.99
C ALA A 148 1.61 -11.64 -9.25
N GLY A 149 2.10 -10.39 -9.31
CA GLY A 149 3.31 -9.98 -8.61
C GLY A 149 3.23 -10.17 -7.10
N PHE A 150 2.10 -9.82 -6.50
CA PHE A 150 1.85 -10.02 -5.07
C PHE A 150 1.81 -11.51 -4.69
N LYS A 151 1.16 -12.34 -5.51
CA LYS A 151 1.09 -13.79 -5.29
C LYS A 151 2.48 -14.42 -5.32
N ASP A 152 3.28 -14.08 -6.32
CA ASP A 152 4.63 -14.61 -6.47
C ASP A 152 5.51 -14.21 -5.29
N ALA A 153 5.49 -12.92 -4.91
CA ALA A 153 6.22 -12.40 -3.75
C ALA A 153 5.81 -13.07 -2.42
N THR A 154 4.52 -13.33 -2.21
CA THR A 154 4.04 -13.97 -0.98
C THR A 154 4.42 -15.45 -0.95
N SER A 155 4.35 -16.13 -2.09
CA SER A 155 4.67 -17.57 -2.20
C SER A 155 6.14 -17.90 -1.96
N SER A 156 7.05 -16.96 -2.25
CA SER A 156 8.48 -17.13 -1.95
C SER A 156 8.84 -16.94 -0.49
N VAL A 157 7.97 -16.30 0.30
CA VAL A 157 8.24 -15.95 1.71
C VAL A 157 7.60 -16.92 2.70
N PHE A 158 6.45 -17.54 2.37
CA PHE A 158 5.70 -18.40 3.29
C PHE A 158 5.54 -19.83 2.77
N THR A 159 6.02 -20.82 3.54
CA THR A 159 5.55 -22.21 3.46
C THR A 159 4.24 -22.38 4.23
N ASN A 160 3.43 -23.40 3.90
CA ASN A 160 2.14 -23.66 4.56
C ASN A 160 2.26 -23.80 6.09
N GLU A 161 3.36 -24.35 6.58
CA GLU A 161 3.61 -24.59 8.01
C GLU A 161 4.04 -23.32 8.74
N SER A 162 5.00 -22.57 8.18
CA SER A 162 5.43 -21.26 8.70
C SER A 162 4.30 -20.24 8.71
N TYR A 163 3.39 -20.31 7.72
CA TYR A 163 2.20 -19.47 7.67
C TYR A 163 1.23 -19.73 8.83
N ASN A 164 0.95 -21.00 9.16
CA ASN A 164 0.04 -21.32 10.27
C ASN A 164 0.58 -20.81 11.61
N TRP A 165 1.89 -20.94 11.82
CA TRP A 165 2.59 -20.37 12.98
C TRP A 165 2.54 -18.85 13.01
N PHE A 166 2.86 -18.19 11.89
CA PHE A 166 2.76 -16.74 11.75
C PHE A 166 1.35 -16.23 12.05
N MET A 167 0.32 -16.84 11.45
CA MET A 167 -1.07 -16.43 11.65
C MET A 167 -1.55 -16.63 13.08
N LYS A 168 -1.09 -17.68 13.77
CA LYS A 168 -1.41 -17.91 15.18
C LYS A 168 -0.87 -16.77 16.04
N TYR A 169 0.41 -16.43 15.90
CA TYR A 169 1.02 -15.35 16.67
C TYR A 169 0.51 -13.97 16.28
N PHE A 170 0.34 -13.71 14.98
CA PHE A 170 -0.20 -12.47 14.47
C PHE A 170 -1.57 -12.19 15.08
N LYS A 171 -2.49 -13.16 15.09
CA LYS A 171 -3.82 -12.99 15.70
C LYS A 171 -3.74 -12.63 17.18
N THR A 172 -2.86 -13.30 17.93
CA THR A 172 -2.68 -13.03 19.36
C THR A 172 -2.15 -11.63 19.62
N ILE A 173 -1.06 -11.24 18.92
CA ILE A 173 -0.45 -9.92 19.06
C ILE A 173 -1.43 -8.83 18.59
N TYR A 174 -2.10 -9.05 17.46
CA TYR A 174 -3.08 -8.14 16.91
C TYR A 174 -4.27 -7.94 17.86
N GLY A 175 -4.76 -9.00 18.50
CA GLY A 175 -5.80 -8.93 19.51
C GLY A 175 -5.40 -8.09 20.73
N ILE A 176 -4.14 -8.20 21.17
CA ILE A 176 -3.60 -7.36 22.26
C ILE A 176 -3.57 -5.89 21.82
N ILE A 177 -3.02 -5.59 20.63
CA ILE A 177 -2.95 -4.22 20.09
C ILE A 177 -4.35 -3.62 19.93
N LEU A 178 -5.30 -4.41 19.42
CA LEU A 178 -6.68 -4.03 19.20
C LEU A 178 -7.36 -3.52 20.47
N VAL A 179 -7.01 -4.06 21.63
CA VAL A 179 -7.58 -3.62 22.91
C VAL A 179 -6.72 -2.54 23.56
N VAL A 180 -5.41 -2.75 23.65
CA VAL A 180 -4.51 -1.88 24.42
C VAL A 180 -4.39 -0.48 23.81
N VAL A 181 -4.22 -0.36 22.48
CA VAL A 181 -4.00 0.93 21.84
C VAL A 181 -5.24 1.84 21.95
N PRO A 182 -6.46 1.37 21.64
CA PRO A 182 -7.66 2.16 21.82
C PRO A 182 -7.95 2.55 23.27
N VAL A 183 -7.69 1.64 24.22
CA VAL A 183 -7.88 1.92 25.66
C VAL A 183 -6.92 3.01 26.13
N LEU A 184 -5.63 2.92 25.78
CA LEU A 184 -4.64 3.94 26.13
C LEU A 184 -4.99 5.31 25.52
N LEU A 185 -5.37 5.34 24.24
CA LEU A 185 -5.80 6.58 23.58
C LEU A 185 -7.10 7.15 24.17
N GLY A 186 -8.01 6.26 24.57
CA GLY A 186 -9.26 6.62 25.25
C GLY A 186 -9.03 7.28 26.61
N ILE A 187 -8.09 6.74 27.39
CA ILE A 187 -7.73 7.24 28.72
C ILE A 187 -6.90 8.52 28.64
N ILE A 188 -5.87 8.54 27.79
CA ILE A 188 -4.88 9.63 27.76
C ILE A 188 -5.38 10.84 26.98
N ILE A 189 -6.12 10.61 25.89
CA ILE A 189 -6.48 11.68 24.95
C ILE A 189 -7.97 11.95 24.98
N ASN A 190 -8.77 10.99 24.53
CA ASN A 190 -10.23 11.15 24.43
C ASN A 190 -10.90 9.80 24.16
N ILE A 191 -11.93 9.46 24.95
CA ILE A 191 -12.70 8.22 24.78
C ILE A 191 -13.28 8.04 23.38
N TYR A 192 -13.69 9.12 22.71
CA TYR A 192 -14.21 9.08 21.33
C TYR A 192 -13.11 8.75 20.32
N LEU A 193 -11.89 9.27 20.53
CA LEU A 193 -10.73 8.93 19.70
C LEU A 193 -10.33 7.47 19.91
N GLY A 194 -10.34 6.99 21.16
CA GLY A 194 -10.12 5.57 21.48
C GLY A 194 -11.11 4.67 20.75
N LEU A 195 -12.42 4.95 20.87
CA LEU A 195 -13.48 4.21 20.18
C LEU A 195 -13.32 4.24 18.65
N PHE A 196 -12.97 5.40 18.08
CA PHE A 196 -12.72 5.53 16.65
C PHE A 196 -11.56 4.63 16.19
N ILE A 197 -10.43 4.65 16.91
CA ILE A 197 -9.28 3.81 16.59
C ILE A 197 -9.60 2.32 16.79
N PHE A 198 -10.43 1.96 17.78
CA PHE A 198 -10.89 0.59 17.97
C PHE A 198 -11.67 0.08 16.75
N ILE A 199 -12.64 0.86 16.26
CA ILE A 199 -13.43 0.50 15.07
C ILE A 199 -12.53 0.43 13.84
N LEU A 200 -11.61 1.39 13.67
CA LEU A 200 -10.66 1.41 12.56
C LEU A 200 -9.79 0.16 12.56
N LEU A 201 -9.24 -0.22 13.72
CA LEU A 201 -8.46 -1.45 13.86
C LEU A 201 -9.34 -2.66 13.54
N LEU A 202 -10.55 -2.80 14.08
CA LEU A 202 -11.45 -3.90 13.73
C LEU A 202 -11.65 -4.04 12.20
N LEU A 203 -11.92 -2.93 11.50
CA LEU A 203 -12.10 -2.93 10.05
C LEU A 203 -10.81 -3.34 9.31
N ILE A 204 -9.65 -2.82 9.72
CA ILE A 204 -8.34 -3.17 9.15
C ILE A 204 -8.05 -4.66 9.38
N GLY A 205 -8.30 -5.18 10.59
CA GLY A 205 -8.08 -6.57 10.94
C GLY A 205 -8.96 -7.52 10.12
N MET A 206 -10.24 -7.18 9.93
CA MET A 206 -11.14 -7.93 9.06
C MET A 206 -10.69 -7.90 7.60
N LEU A 207 -10.29 -6.73 7.08
CA LEU A 207 -9.80 -6.59 5.72
C LEU A 207 -8.51 -7.39 5.51
N TYR A 208 -7.56 -7.30 6.44
CA TYR A 208 -6.31 -8.05 6.41
C TYR A 208 -6.57 -9.56 6.44
N TYR A 209 -7.44 -10.03 7.35
CA TYR A 209 -7.83 -11.43 7.42
C TYR A 209 -8.50 -11.91 6.12
N TYR A 210 -9.37 -11.09 5.52
CA TYR A 210 -10.00 -11.41 4.24
C TYR A 210 -8.98 -11.52 3.09
N ILE A 211 -8.04 -10.58 2.99
CA ILE A 211 -6.98 -10.60 1.97
C ILE A 211 -6.12 -11.85 2.13
N ILE A 212 -5.59 -12.07 3.33
CA ILE A 212 -4.72 -13.19 3.66
C ILE A 212 -5.44 -14.53 3.43
N SER A 213 -6.67 -14.69 3.96
CA SER A 213 -7.44 -15.90 3.74
C SER A 213 -7.71 -16.17 2.26
N LYS A 214 -7.95 -15.14 1.43
CA LYS A 214 -8.18 -15.31 -0.01
C LYS A 214 -6.91 -15.70 -0.77
N ILE A 215 -5.76 -15.14 -0.40
CA ILE A 215 -4.45 -15.52 -0.96
C ILE A 215 -4.15 -16.99 -0.63
N PHE A 216 -4.32 -17.39 0.64
CA PHE A 216 -3.89 -18.71 1.12
C PHE A 216 -4.94 -19.83 0.95
N LYS A 217 -6.24 -19.54 0.81
CA LYS A 217 -7.27 -20.56 0.48
C LYS A 217 -7.01 -21.22 -0.88
N LYS A 218 -6.26 -20.56 -1.77
CA LYS A 218 -5.83 -21.09 -3.06
C LYS A 218 -4.58 -21.99 -2.98
N PHE A 219 -3.79 -21.89 -1.89
CA PHE A 219 -2.65 -22.78 -1.61
C PHE A 219 -3.05 -24.08 -0.90
N ARG A 220 -4.22 -24.11 -0.23
CA ARG A 220 -4.77 -25.30 0.45
C ARG A 220 -5.46 -26.32 -0.48
N ARG A 221 -5.56 -26.03 -1.77
CA ARG A 221 -6.24 -26.85 -2.81
C ARG A 221 -5.27 -27.53 -3.79
N LYS A 222 -3.96 -27.38 -3.58
CA LYS A 222 -2.92 -28.21 -4.20
C LYS A 222 -2.35 -29.12 -3.12
#